data_AF-A0A2W5XD90-F1
#
_entry.id   AF-A0A2W5XD90-F1
#
_cell.length_a   1.000
_cell.length_b   1.000
_cell.length_c   1.000
_cell.angle_alpha   90.00
_cell.angle_beta   90.00
_cell.angle_gamma   90.00
#
_symmetry.space_group_name_H-M   'P 1'
#
loop_
_entity.id
_entity.type
_entity.pdbx_description
1 polymer ?
#
loop_
_entity_poly.entity_id
_entity_poly.type
_entity_poly.pdbx_seq_one_letter_code
_entity_poly.pdbx_strand_id
1 'polypeptide(L)'
;MEPGAAGSRAAGRGDRGHTRSVSAGVRAADRDGLAPRRGIGVVRWLADVHVALRSGIADPEGQTIAGGLRALGHLTVDEVRAGKLLRIRFEAADAAAAEAAVSDMVRRLLANPVMEEAWWEVRSDVAAPVPERIG
;
A
#
# COMPACT_ATOMS: atom_id res chain seq x y z
N MET A 1 53.32 -17.38 29.53
CA MET A 1 53.59 -18.37 30.59
C MET A 1 52.23 -18.78 31.13
N GLU A 2 51.73 -19.93 30.66
CA GLU A 2 50.61 -20.73 31.22
C GLU A 2 50.94 -21.13 32.68
N PRO A 3 49.99 -21.55 33.57
CA PRO A 3 49.09 -22.71 33.36
C PRO A 3 47.66 -22.61 33.98
N GLY A 4 46.67 -23.34 33.45
CA GLY A 4 46.22 -24.67 33.90
C GLY A 4 44.95 -24.55 34.78
N ALA A 5 43.93 -25.42 34.84
CA ALA A 5 43.69 -26.79 34.41
C ALA A 5 42.14 -27.01 34.44
N ALA A 6 41.54 -27.75 33.50
CA ALA A 6 41.14 -29.17 33.59
C ALA A 6 39.78 -29.49 34.26
N GLY A 7 39.03 -30.37 33.58
CA GLY A 7 37.88 -31.14 34.06
C GLY A 7 36.65 -30.98 33.16
N SER A 8 35.90 -32.00 32.73
CA SER A 8 35.99 -33.45 32.82
C SER A 8 35.01 -34.03 31.78
N ARG A 9 35.27 -35.24 31.28
CA ARG A 9 34.42 -36.02 30.36
C ARG A 9 33.14 -36.51 31.05
N ALA A 10 32.04 -36.59 30.30
CA ALA A 10 31.01 -37.61 30.53
C ALA A 10 30.37 -38.05 29.22
N ALA A 11 30.45 -39.35 28.96
CA ALA A 11 29.83 -40.04 27.84
C ALA A 11 28.33 -40.25 28.13
N GLY A 12 27.49 -39.93 27.14
CA GLY A 12 26.05 -40.20 27.15
C GLY A 12 25.66 -40.99 25.92
N ARG A 13 25.52 -42.30 26.10
CA ARG A 13 25.20 -43.33 25.11
C ARG A 13 23.68 -43.45 24.96
N GLY A 14 23.18 -43.52 23.73
CA GLY A 14 21.95 -44.27 23.42
C GLY A 14 20.89 -43.55 22.59
N ASP A 15 21.09 -43.44 21.27
CA ASP A 15 19.98 -43.28 20.34
C ASP A 15 19.55 -44.67 19.86
N ARG A 16 18.41 -45.14 20.39
CA ARG A 16 17.74 -46.36 19.92
C ARG A 16 16.48 -45.93 19.18
N GLY A 17 16.56 -46.08 17.85
CA GLY A 17 15.49 -45.80 16.90
C GLY A 17 14.15 -46.39 17.32
N HIS A 18 13.16 -45.50 17.39
CA HIS A 18 11.75 -45.86 17.37
C HIS A 18 11.27 -45.83 15.92
N THR A 19 11.33 -46.98 15.24
CA THR A 19 10.49 -47.23 14.07
C THR A 19 9.06 -47.49 14.56
N ARG A 20 8.27 -46.42 14.71
CA ARG A 20 6.81 -46.57 14.76
C ARG A 20 6.31 -46.86 13.37
N SER A 21 5.97 -48.13 13.15
CA SER A 21 5.11 -48.60 12.09
C SER A 21 3.83 -47.77 12.02
N VAL A 22 3.64 -47.10 10.89
CA VAL A 22 2.35 -46.50 10.51
C VAL A 22 1.43 -47.62 10.05
N SER A 23 0.54 -48.08 10.93
CA SER A 23 -0.55 -48.96 10.57
C SER A 23 -1.86 -48.18 10.58
N ALA A 24 -2.34 -47.90 9.37
CA ALA A 24 -3.73 -47.97 8.93
C ALA A 24 -4.81 -47.22 9.74
N GLY A 25 -5.43 -46.23 9.09
CA GLY A 25 -6.72 -45.73 9.58
C GLY A 25 -7.27 -44.44 8.98
N VAL A 26 -6.73 -43.87 7.89
CA VAL A 26 -7.45 -42.78 7.21
C VAL A 26 -8.51 -43.44 6.31
N ARG A 27 -9.72 -43.60 6.84
CA ARG A 27 -10.88 -43.94 6.01
C ARG A 27 -11.06 -42.82 4.98
N ALA A 28 -10.87 -43.18 3.73
CA ALA A 28 -11.26 -42.40 2.57
C ALA A 28 -12.79 -42.47 2.45
N ALA A 29 -13.49 -41.51 3.03
CA ALA A 29 -14.89 -41.21 2.74
C ALA A 29 -15.11 -39.75 3.11
N ASP A 30 -15.63 -38.98 2.15
CA ASP A 30 -15.89 -37.54 2.21
C ASP A 30 -14.68 -36.60 2.30
N ARG A 31 -14.11 -36.31 1.11
CA ARG A 31 -13.57 -34.97 0.81
C ARG A 31 -14.16 -34.41 -0.49
N ASP A 32 -15.40 -34.75 -0.79
CA ASP A 32 -16.23 -33.98 -1.70
C ASP A 32 -16.77 -32.76 -0.92
N GLY A 33 -15.94 -31.75 -0.74
CA GLY A 33 -16.36 -30.60 0.05
C GLY A 33 -15.33 -29.52 0.36
N LEU A 34 -14.11 -29.57 -0.18
CA LEU A 34 -13.28 -28.37 -0.17
C LEU A 34 -13.59 -27.56 -1.42
N ALA A 35 -14.74 -26.88 -1.39
CA ALA A 35 -14.92 -25.69 -2.22
C ALA A 35 -13.66 -24.83 -2.08
N PRO A 36 -13.13 -24.26 -3.17
CA PRO A 36 -12.01 -23.35 -3.06
C PRO A 36 -12.41 -22.30 -2.03
N ARG A 37 -11.68 -22.23 -0.91
CA ARG A 37 -11.76 -21.06 -0.04
C ARG A 37 -11.39 -19.93 -0.98
N ARG A 38 -12.38 -19.15 -1.44
CA ARG A 38 -12.11 -17.95 -2.23
C ARG A 38 -11.08 -17.21 -1.41
N GLY A 39 -9.84 -17.21 -1.90
CA GLY A 39 -8.77 -16.42 -1.27
C GLY A 39 -9.34 -15.03 -1.10
N ILE A 40 -9.06 -14.40 0.05
CA ILE A 40 -9.48 -13.03 0.37
C ILE A 40 -9.33 -12.22 -0.93
N GLY A 41 -10.48 -11.89 -1.55
CA GLY A 41 -10.47 -11.43 -2.92
C GLY A 41 -9.76 -10.09 -2.96
N VAL A 42 -8.62 -10.02 -3.65
CA VAL A 42 -7.99 -8.73 -3.92
C VAL A 42 -8.89 -7.96 -4.87
N VAL A 43 -9.34 -6.80 -4.43
CA VAL A 43 -10.13 -5.86 -5.23
C VAL A 43 -9.18 -4.80 -5.76
N ARG A 44 -9.34 -4.38 -7.02
CA ARG A 44 -8.61 -3.23 -7.55
C ARG A 44 -9.29 -1.94 -7.11
N TRP A 45 -8.49 -0.96 -6.76
CA TRP A 45 -8.89 0.35 -6.29
C TRP A 45 -8.19 1.43 -7.09
N LEU A 46 -8.85 2.59 -7.17
CA LEU A 46 -8.29 3.82 -7.67
C LEU A 46 -8.32 4.85 -6.54
N ALA A 47 -7.18 5.46 -6.25
CA ALA A 47 -7.09 6.60 -5.36
C ALA A 47 -6.70 7.85 -6.14
N ASP A 48 -7.44 8.92 -5.93
CA ASP A 48 -7.10 10.27 -6.39
C ASP A 48 -6.56 11.04 -5.17
N VAL A 49 -5.24 11.22 -5.11
CA VAL A 49 -4.55 11.90 -4.01
C VAL A 49 -4.18 13.31 -4.46
N HIS A 50 -4.73 14.31 -3.79
CA HIS A 50 -4.41 15.70 -3.98
C HIS A 50 -3.34 16.13 -2.99
N VAL A 51 -2.31 16.81 -3.47
CA VAL A 51 -1.21 17.36 -2.65
C VAL A 51 -1.07 18.84 -2.97
N ALA A 52 -1.14 19.69 -1.95
CA ALA A 52 -1.02 21.14 -2.10
C ALA A 52 -0.07 21.71 -1.06
N LEU A 53 0.59 22.82 -1.37
CA LEU A 53 1.32 23.60 -0.37
C LEU A 53 0.35 24.09 0.71
N ARG A 54 0.77 24.02 1.99
CA ARG A 54 0.00 24.56 3.10
C ARG A 54 -0.20 26.07 2.97
N SER A 55 -1.27 26.57 3.57
CA SER A 55 -1.50 28.02 3.68
C SER A 55 -0.30 28.73 4.31
N GLY A 56 0.10 29.87 3.74
CA GLY A 56 1.26 30.65 4.18
C GLY A 56 2.60 30.22 3.58
N ILE A 57 2.67 29.09 2.87
CA ILE A 57 3.86 28.74 2.09
C ILE A 57 3.77 29.43 0.73
N ALA A 58 4.85 30.11 0.33
CA ALA A 58 4.93 30.79 -0.95
C ALA A 58 4.89 29.78 -2.10
N ASP A 59 4.08 30.11 -3.12
CA ASP A 59 3.90 29.31 -4.32
C ASP A 59 4.31 30.12 -5.58
N PRO A 60 5.61 30.14 -5.94
CA PRO A 60 6.08 30.85 -7.13
C PRO A 60 5.47 30.32 -8.45
N GLU A 61 5.11 29.03 -8.49
CA GLU A 61 4.50 28.40 -9.66
C GLU A 61 3.07 28.93 -9.85
N GLY A 62 2.25 28.89 -8.79
CA GLY A 62 0.91 29.45 -8.79
C GLY A 62 0.89 30.93 -9.15
N GLN A 63 1.84 31.73 -8.62
CA GLN A 63 1.98 33.14 -8.96
C GLN A 63 2.27 33.37 -10.45
N THR A 64 3.15 32.55 -11.04
CA THR A 64 3.49 32.62 -12.47
C THR A 64 2.26 32.30 -13.33
N ILE A 65 1.50 31.27 -12.96
CA ILE A 65 0.27 30.87 -13.67
C ILE A 65 -0.79 31.99 -13.56
N ALA A 66 -1.00 32.55 -12.38
CA ALA A 66 -1.94 33.65 -12.17
C ALA A 66 -1.58 34.88 -13.02
N GLY A 67 -0.28 35.23 -13.10
CA GLY A 67 0.21 36.29 -13.97
C GLY A 67 -0.08 36.02 -15.46
N GLY A 68 0.16 34.77 -15.91
CA GLY A 68 -0.16 34.34 -17.27
C GLY A 68 -1.65 34.46 -17.61
N LEU A 69 -2.53 33.99 -16.72
CA LEU A 69 -3.98 34.07 -16.90
C LEU A 69 -4.46 35.54 -17.02
N ARG A 70 -3.92 36.43 -16.18
CA ARG A 70 -4.24 37.86 -16.25
C ARG A 70 -3.75 38.50 -17.55
N ALA A 71 -2.55 38.14 -18.01
CA ALA A 71 -2.01 38.61 -19.28
C ALA A 71 -2.86 38.16 -20.48
N LEU A 72 -3.53 37.01 -20.39
CA LEU A 72 -4.49 36.51 -21.37
C LEU A 72 -5.88 37.15 -21.26
N GLY A 73 -6.09 38.09 -20.34
CA GLY A 73 -7.35 38.82 -20.17
C GLY A 73 -8.28 38.27 -19.08
N HIS A 74 -7.88 37.23 -18.35
CA HIS A 74 -8.65 36.70 -17.21
C HIS A 74 -8.42 37.54 -15.95
N LEU A 75 -8.86 38.81 -15.97
CA LEU A 75 -8.60 39.78 -14.91
C LEU A 75 -9.29 39.46 -13.58
N THR A 76 -10.32 38.61 -13.59
CA THR A 76 -11.06 38.18 -12.39
C THR A 76 -10.34 37.09 -11.58
N VAL A 77 -9.23 36.56 -12.08
CA VAL A 77 -8.41 35.59 -11.33
C VAL A 77 -7.70 36.33 -10.20
N ASP A 78 -7.96 35.95 -8.97
CA ASP A 78 -7.38 36.55 -7.76
C ASP A 78 -6.12 35.79 -7.27
N GLU A 79 -6.21 34.48 -7.17
CA GLU A 79 -5.11 33.60 -6.75
C GLU A 79 -5.13 32.31 -7.57
N VAL A 80 -3.95 31.73 -7.81
CA VAL A 80 -3.79 30.36 -8.28
C VAL A 80 -2.83 29.66 -7.32
N ARG A 81 -3.19 28.44 -6.91
CA ARG A 81 -2.35 27.54 -6.12
C ARG A 81 -2.04 26.31 -6.94
N ALA A 82 -0.76 26.08 -7.19
CA ALA A 82 -0.27 24.89 -7.86
C ALA A 82 -0.16 23.73 -6.86
N GLY A 83 -0.47 22.53 -7.36
CA GLY A 83 -0.47 21.31 -6.57
C GLY A 83 -0.45 20.08 -7.49
N LYS A 84 -0.37 18.90 -6.89
CA LYS A 84 -0.29 17.62 -7.60
C LYS A 84 -1.59 16.85 -7.41
N LEU A 85 -2.07 16.22 -8.49
CA LEU A 85 -3.06 15.15 -8.43
C LEU A 85 -2.37 13.84 -8.81
N LEU A 86 -2.25 12.93 -7.85
CA LEU A 86 -1.64 11.62 -8.03
C LEU A 86 -2.74 10.57 -8.10
N ARG A 87 -2.92 9.97 -9.27
CA ARG A 87 -3.88 8.88 -9.49
C ARG A 87 -3.18 7.53 -9.37
N ILE A 88 -3.58 6.72 -8.39
CA ILE A 88 -2.94 5.45 -8.04
C ILE A 88 -3.91 4.31 -8.26
N ARG A 89 -3.54 3.33 -9.07
CA ARG A 89 -4.23 2.03 -9.15
C ARG A 89 -3.48 1.01 -8.30
N PHE A 90 -4.18 0.32 -7.41
CA PHE A 90 -3.58 -0.66 -6.51
C PHE A 90 -4.58 -1.72 -6.07
N GLU A 91 -4.11 -2.78 -5.41
CA GLU A 91 -4.95 -3.88 -4.92
C GLU A 91 -5.06 -3.83 -3.39
N ALA A 92 -6.26 -4.06 -2.87
CA ALA A 92 -6.52 -4.19 -1.44
C ALA A 92 -7.74 -5.10 -1.20
N ALA A 93 -7.79 -5.73 -0.03
CA ALA A 93 -8.83 -6.71 0.30
C ALA A 93 -10.24 -6.10 0.38
N ASP A 94 -10.33 -4.87 0.89
CA ASP A 94 -11.58 -4.13 1.09
C ASP A 94 -11.29 -2.61 1.14
N ALA A 95 -12.35 -1.81 1.32
CA ALA A 95 -12.24 -0.36 1.36
C ALA A 95 -11.37 0.15 2.53
N ALA A 96 -11.45 -0.51 3.69
CA ALA A 96 -10.69 -0.07 4.87
C ALA A 96 -9.19 -0.34 4.68
N ALA A 97 -8.83 -1.49 4.11
CA ALA A 97 -7.46 -1.80 3.71
C ALA A 97 -6.95 -0.84 2.62
N ALA A 98 -7.83 -0.46 1.68
CA ALA A 98 -7.48 0.48 0.63
C ALA A 98 -7.17 1.88 1.19
N GLU A 99 -8.02 2.39 2.08
CA GLU A 99 -7.82 3.66 2.78
C GLU A 99 -6.54 3.67 3.62
N ALA A 100 -6.31 2.59 4.38
CA ALA A 100 -5.11 2.47 5.20
C ALA A 100 -3.83 2.47 4.34
N ALA A 101 -3.86 1.81 3.19
CA ALA A 101 -2.74 1.78 2.26
C ALA A 101 -2.42 3.18 1.68
N VAL A 102 -3.45 3.93 1.23
CA VAL A 102 -3.26 5.28 0.69
C VAL A 102 -2.74 6.23 1.77
N SER A 103 -3.30 6.16 2.99
CA SER A 103 -2.82 6.94 4.14
C SER A 103 -1.34 6.68 4.43
N ASP A 104 -0.89 5.42 4.39
CA ASP A 104 0.52 5.06 4.59
C ASP A 104 1.41 5.59 3.47
N MET A 105 0.98 5.46 2.20
CA MET A 105 1.69 6.02 1.04
C MET A 105 1.86 7.54 1.17
N VAL A 106 0.79 8.25 1.55
CA VAL A 106 0.82 9.71 1.74
C VAL A 106 1.83 10.12 2.81
N ARG A 107 1.80 9.46 3.97
CA ARG A 107 2.68 9.78 5.10
C ARG A 107 4.15 9.47 4.82
N ARG A 108 4.43 8.43 4.03
CA ARG A 108 5.81 7.98 3.78
C ARG A 108 6.48 8.67 2.60
N LEU A 109 5.71 9.08 1.60
CA LEU A 109 6.29 9.50 0.32
C LEU A 109 5.53 10.62 -0.37
N LEU A 110 4.20 10.53 -0.49
CA LEU A 110 3.51 11.35 -1.49
C LEU A 110 3.41 12.83 -1.10
N ALA A 111 3.45 13.15 0.20
CA ALA A 111 3.38 14.51 0.69
C ALA A 111 4.47 14.80 1.73
N ASN A 112 5.09 15.97 1.63
CA ASN A 112 5.97 16.48 2.66
C ASN A 112 5.12 17.06 3.82
N PRO A 113 5.17 16.49 5.04
CA PRO A 113 4.29 16.90 6.13
C PRO A 113 4.52 18.34 6.62
N VAL A 114 5.71 18.91 6.40
CA VAL A 114 6.07 20.27 6.85
C VAL A 114 5.48 21.32 5.92
N MET A 115 5.60 21.12 4.61
CA MET A 115 5.26 22.14 3.61
C MET A 115 3.94 21.87 2.89
N GLU A 116 3.54 20.60 2.78
CA GLU A 116 2.38 20.18 2.00
C GLU A 116 1.28 19.60 2.92
N GLU A 117 0.05 19.70 2.43
CA GLU A 117 -1.12 19.00 2.93
C GLU A 117 -1.69 18.13 1.81
N ALA A 118 -2.33 17.02 2.20
CA ALA A 118 -2.90 16.09 1.25
C ALA A 118 -4.25 15.57 1.71
N TRP A 119 -5.13 15.36 0.74
CA TRP A 119 -6.42 14.70 0.90
C TRP A 119 -6.62 13.74 -0.27
N TRP A 120 -7.49 12.75 -0.09
CA TRP A 120 -7.68 11.73 -1.11
C TRP A 120 -9.08 11.16 -1.09
N GLU A 121 -9.43 10.57 -2.23
CA GLU A 121 -10.65 9.79 -2.40
C GLU A 121 -10.27 8.40 -2.92
N VAL A 122 -10.86 7.35 -2.36
CA VAL A 122 -10.65 5.97 -2.79
C VAL A 122 -11.96 5.40 -3.34
N ARG A 123 -11.89 4.78 -4.51
CA ARG A 123 -13.01 4.08 -5.13
C ARG A 123 -12.59 2.73 -5.66
N SER A 124 -13.53 1.78 -5.72
CA SER A 124 -13.28 0.52 -6.40
C SER A 124 -13.06 0.78 -7.89
N ASP A 125 -12.03 0.16 -8.45
CA ASP A 125 -11.76 0.17 -9.89
C ASP A 125 -12.59 -0.94 -10.54
N VAL A 126 -13.92 -0.81 -10.41
CA VAL A 126 -14.85 -1.54 -11.25
C VAL A 126 -14.74 -0.91 -12.63
N ALA A 127 -14.18 -1.65 -13.59
CA ALA A 127 -13.94 -1.14 -14.93
C ALA A 127 -15.24 -0.54 -15.51
N ALA A 128 -15.36 0.79 -15.49
CA ALA A 128 -16.37 1.47 -16.28
C ALA A 128 -15.91 1.38 -17.75
N PRO A 129 -16.81 1.01 -18.70
CA PRO A 129 -16.45 0.99 -20.11
C PRO A 129 -15.92 2.36 -20.50
N VAL A 130 -14.73 2.39 -21.10
CA VAL A 130 -14.11 3.62 -21.59
C VAL A 130 -15.07 4.22 -22.64
N PRO A 131 -15.68 5.41 -22.42
CA PRO A 131 -16.43 6.04 -23.49
C PRO A 131 -15.44 6.39 -24.61
N GLU A 132 -15.72 5.91 -25.82
CA GLU A 132 -14.93 6.24 -27.00
C GLU A 132 -14.83 7.77 -27.11
N ARG A 133 -13.59 8.28 -27.08
CA ARG A 133 -13.33 9.69 -27.31
C ARG A 133 -13.68 9.99 -28.76
N ILE A 134 -14.76 10.73 -28.95
CA ILE A 134 -15.12 11.34 -30.24
C ILE A 134 -13.96 12.28 -30.62
N GLY A 135 -13.42 12.08 -31.82
CA GLY A 135 -12.32 12.84 -32.40
C GLY A 135 -12.71 14.23 -32.87
#